data_AF-A0A2N1VB82-F1
#
_entry.id   AF-A0A2N1VB82-F1
#
_cell.length_a   1.000
_cell.length_b   1.000
_cell.length_c   1.000
_cell.angle_alpha   90.00
_cell.angle_beta   90.00
_cell.angle_gamma   90.00
#
_symmetry.space_group_name_H-M   'P 1'
#
loop_
_entity.id
_entity.type
_entity.pdbx_description
1 polymer ?
#
loop_
_entity_poly.entity_id
_entity_poly.type
_entity_poly.pdbx_seq_one_letter_code
_entity_poly.pdbx_strand_id
1 'polypeptide(L)'
;HEIEGWIVESEEGVTVAIDTELNEELIAEGYAREFVNRVQNMRKDAEYDVVDRINVSFETDPKLNDYVTGFSGYITSEVLADSLNGKIEIEGVKEEFKIGDFDCTIVIKKV
;
A
#
# COMPACT_ATOMS: atom_id res chain seq x y z
N HIS A 1 -41.71 -11.35 11.22
CA HIS A 1 -40.38 -10.72 11.14
C HIS A 1 -39.45 -11.77 10.57
N GLU A 2 -39.22 -11.70 9.27
CA GLU A 2 -38.30 -12.57 8.53
C GLU A 2 -36.90 -11.99 8.60
N ILE A 3 -35.91 -12.85 8.80
CA ILE A 3 -34.49 -12.53 8.68
C ILE A 3 -33.98 -13.42 7.53
N GLU A 4 -33.61 -12.78 6.42
CA GLU A 4 -32.93 -13.39 5.27
C GLU A 4 -31.55 -13.91 5.67
N GLY A 5 -31.14 -15.06 5.09
CA GLY A 5 -29.71 -15.36 4.90
C GLY A 5 -29.19 -16.72 5.36
N TRP A 6 -30.00 -17.61 5.97
CA TRP A 6 -29.50 -18.92 6.41
C TRP A 6 -30.06 -20.04 5.54
N ILE A 7 -29.36 -20.39 4.46
CA ILE A 7 -29.48 -21.72 3.88
C ILE A 7 -28.52 -22.60 4.69
N VAL A 8 -29.08 -23.35 5.64
CA VAL A 8 -28.37 -24.41 6.34
C VAL A 8 -28.50 -25.68 5.51
N GLU A 9 -27.47 -26.00 4.73
CA GLU A 9 -27.27 -27.35 4.22
C GLU A 9 -26.06 -27.95 4.95
N SER A 10 -26.30 -29.07 5.61
CA SER A 10 -25.37 -29.72 6.53
C SER A 10 -24.64 -30.84 5.80
N GLU A 11 -23.34 -30.66 5.52
CA GLU A 11 -22.39 -31.75 5.31
C GLU A 11 -21.13 -31.48 6.14
N GLU A 12 -20.78 -32.44 7.00
CA GLU A 12 -19.52 -32.65 7.74
C GLU A 12 -18.66 -31.43 8.15
N GLY A 13 -18.97 -30.88 9.34
CA GLY A 13 -17.99 -30.92 10.43
C GLY A 13 -16.94 -29.82 10.57
N VAL A 14 -16.83 -28.83 9.67
CA VAL A 14 -16.00 -27.63 9.92
C VAL A 14 -16.65 -26.39 9.28
N THR A 15 -17.25 -25.52 10.10
CA THR A 15 -17.59 -24.16 9.69
C THR A 15 -16.34 -23.30 9.84
N VAL A 16 -15.63 -23.03 8.73
CA VAL A 16 -14.59 -22.01 8.71
C VAL A 16 -15.26 -20.65 8.53
N ALA A 17 -15.45 -19.92 9.63
CA ALA A 17 -15.77 -18.51 9.57
C ALA A 17 -14.46 -17.74 9.36
N ILE A 18 -14.18 -17.33 8.13
CA ILE A 18 -13.07 -16.43 7.83
C ILE A 18 -13.59 -15.01 8.07
N ASP A 19 -13.07 -14.35 9.09
CA ASP A 19 -13.29 -12.92 9.29
C ASP A 19 -12.57 -12.17 8.17
N THR A 20 -13.34 -11.69 7.19
CA THR A 20 -12.80 -11.04 6.00
C THR A 20 -12.21 -9.67 6.30
N GLU A 21 -12.61 -9.01 7.39
CA GLU A 21 -12.11 -7.68 7.76
C GLU A 21 -10.62 -7.74 8.15
N LEU A 22 -10.23 -8.71 8.99
CA LEU A 22 -8.84 -8.92 9.38
C LEU A 22 -7.95 -9.24 8.17
N ASN A 23 -8.48 -9.98 7.19
CA ASN A 23 -7.74 -10.29 5.98
C ASN A 23 -7.47 -9.07 5.12
N GLU A 24 -8.43 -8.14 4.99
CA GLU A 24 -8.22 -6.91 4.23
C GLU A 24 -7.14 -6.02 4.85
N GLU A 25 -7.09 -5.93 6.18
CA GLU A 25 -6.04 -5.20 6.91
C GLU A 25 -4.65 -5.81 6.65
N LEU A 26 -4.52 -7.13 6.73
CA LEU A 26 -3.27 -7.84 6.47
C LEU A 26 -2.80 -7.68 5.01
N ILE A 27 -3.74 -7.69 4.06
CA ILE A 27 -3.45 -7.44 2.65
C ILE A 27 -2.93 -6.00 2.47
N ALA A 28 -3.61 -5.02 3.07
CA ALA A 28 -3.22 -3.62 3.00
C ALA A 28 -1.83 -3.38 3.64
N GLU A 29 -1.54 -4.02 4.77
CA GLU A 29 -0.22 -3.99 5.39
C GLU A 29 0.85 -4.58 4.47
N GLY A 30 0.56 -5.71 3.82
CA GLY A 30 1.45 -6.34 2.85
C GLY A 30 1.82 -5.39 1.69
N TYR A 31 0.82 -4.72 1.12
CA TYR A 31 1.02 -3.73 0.08
C TYR A 31 1.79 -2.50 0.56
N ALA A 32 1.53 -2.02 1.77
CA ALA A 32 2.28 -0.92 2.36
C ALA A 32 3.76 -1.27 2.54
N ARG A 33 4.08 -2.49 3.00
CA ARG A 33 5.46 -2.98 3.14
C ARG A 33 6.16 -3.10 1.80
N GLU A 34 5.46 -3.58 0.77
CA GLU A 34 6.02 -3.65 -0.59
C GLU A 34 6.29 -2.24 -1.14
N PHE A 35 5.36 -1.30 -0.96
CA PHE A 35 5.54 0.09 -1.37
C PHE A 35 6.77 0.73 -0.70
N VAL A 36 6.95 0.55 0.61
CA VAL A 36 8.16 0.97 1.34
C VAL A 36 9.41 0.39 0.70
N ASN A 37 9.40 -0.91 0.37
CA ASN A 37 10.55 -1.55 -0.29
C ASN A 37 10.89 -0.87 -1.62
N ARG A 38 9.89 -0.55 -2.45
CA ARG A 38 10.11 0.16 -3.72
C ARG A 38 10.74 1.53 -3.50
N VAL A 39 10.19 2.33 -2.60
CA VAL A 39 10.73 3.66 -2.27
C VAL A 39 12.17 3.56 -1.74
N GLN A 40 12.47 2.60 -0.87
CA GLN A 40 13.82 2.42 -0.34
C GLN A 40 14.83 2.00 -1.40
N ASN A 41 14.43 1.23 -2.42
CA ASN A 41 15.30 0.91 -3.54
C ASN A 41 15.52 2.12 -4.44
N MET A 42 14.45 2.87 -4.78
CA MET A 42 14.59 4.13 -5.52
C MET A 42 15.53 5.11 -4.81
N ARG A 43 15.51 5.19 -3.48
CA ARG A 43 16.45 6.01 -2.70
C ARG A 43 17.90 5.59 -2.94
N LYS A 44 18.18 4.28 -2.95
CA LYS A 44 19.54 3.75 -3.20
C LYS A 44 19.97 4.02 -4.64
N ASP A 45 19.09 3.81 -5.60
CA ASP A 45 19.37 4.00 -7.02
C ASP A 45 19.58 5.48 -7.36
N ALA A 46 18.92 6.38 -6.62
CA ALA A 46 19.13 7.83 -6.66
C ALA A 46 20.30 8.34 -5.81
N GLU A 47 21.07 7.45 -5.18
CA GLU A 47 22.19 7.78 -4.27
C GLU A 47 21.79 8.69 -3.09
N TYR A 48 20.56 8.57 -2.60
CA TYR A 48 20.11 9.27 -1.38
C TYR A 48 20.61 8.55 -0.13
N ASP A 49 20.96 9.31 0.90
CA ASP A 49 21.32 8.76 2.20
C ASP A 49 20.08 8.24 2.91
N VAL A 50 20.23 7.22 3.77
CA VAL A 50 19.10 6.63 4.53
C VAL A 50 18.41 7.64 5.46
N VAL A 51 19.12 8.70 5.87
CA VAL A 51 18.62 9.76 6.77
C VAL A 51 17.97 10.93 6.04
N ASP A 52 18.04 10.97 4.70
CA ASP A 52 17.47 12.06 3.92
C ASP A 52 15.95 12.10 4.05
N ARG A 53 15.42 13.33 4.14
CA ARG A 53 13.98 13.58 4.08
C ARG A 53 13.56 13.69 2.62
N ILE A 54 12.41 13.10 2.29
CA ILE A 54 11.90 13.08 0.92
C ILE A 54 10.43 13.48 0.86
N ASN A 55 9.97 13.90 -0.31
CA ASN A 55 8.56 13.92 -0.66
C ASN A 55 8.27 12.75 -1.60
N VAL A 56 7.14 12.09 -1.40
CA VAL A 56 6.70 10.96 -2.21
C VAL A 56 5.35 11.28 -2.85
N SER A 57 5.28 11.10 -4.16
CA SER A 57 4.03 11.08 -4.92
C SER A 57 3.91 9.76 -5.64
N PHE A 58 2.70 9.27 -5.84
CA PHE A 58 2.46 8.07 -6.64
C PHE A 58 1.15 8.16 -7.41
N GLU A 59 1.03 7.36 -8.46
CA GLU A 59 -0.20 7.15 -9.23
C GLU A 59 -0.37 5.65 -9.44
N THR A 60 -1.57 5.15 -9.16
CA THR A 60 -1.88 3.71 -9.21
C THR A 60 -3.39 3.52 -9.26
N ASP A 61 -3.84 2.27 -9.47
CA ASP A 61 -5.25 1.90 -9.35
C ASP A 61 -5.87 2.28 -7.99
N PRO A 62 -7.17 2.63 -7.94
CA PRO A 62 -7.84 3.08 -6.72
C PRO A 62 -7.66 2.12 -5.53
N LYS A 63 -7.70 0.82 -5.77
CA LYS A 63 -7.59 -0.20 -4.73
C LYS A 63 -6.22 -0.17 -4.04
N LEU A 64 -5.13 -0.08 -4.79
CA LEU A 64 -3.79 0.05 -4.20
C LEU A 64 -3.62 1.42 -3.54
N ASN A 65 -4.20 2.48 -4.12
CA ASN A 65 -4.18 3.80 -3.51
C ASN A 65 -4.83 3.79 -2.12
N ASP A 66 -5.97 3.12 -1.95
CA ASP A 66 -6.64 3.01 -0.64
C ASP A 66 -5.76 2.27 0.38
N TYR A 67 -5.10 1.18 -0.02
CA TYR A 67 -4.16 0.46 0.85
C TYR A 67 -2.95 1.32 1.26
N VAL A 68 -2.32 2.00 0.29
CA VAL A 68 -1.14 2.84 0.55
C VAL A 68 -1.51 4.06 1.42
N THR A 69 -2.64 4.72 1.13
CA THR A 69 -3.09 5.88 1.91
C THR A 69 -3.55 5.50 3.32
N GLY A 70 -4.20 4.33 3.49
CA GLY A 70 -4.55 3.76 4.78
C GLY A 70 -3.35 3.52 5.70
N PHE A 71 -2.18 3.22 5.12
CA PHE A 71 -0.91 3.01 5.84
C PHE A 71 0.06 4.19 5.73
N SER A 72 -0.41 5.36 5.32
CA SER A 72 0.44 6.54 5.07
C SER A 72 1.37 6.89 6.24
N GLY A 73 0.88 6.82 7.48
CA GLY A 73 1.69 7.09 8.68
C GLY A 73 2.87 6.12 8.85
N TYR A 74 2.64 4.83 8.61
CA TYR A 74 3.69 3.82 8.60
C TYR A 74 4.70 4.07 7.48
N ILE A 75 4.22 4.27 6.24
CA ILE A 75 5.07 4.45 5.06
C ILE A 75 5.97 5.69 5.22
N THR A 76 5.38 6.83 5.59
CA THR A 76 6.13 8.09 5.77
C THR A 76 7.16 7.99 6.88
N SER A 77 6.87 7.27 7.96
CA SER A 77 7.83 6.99 9.03
C SER A 77 9.00 6.14 8.53
N GLU A 78 8.71 5.03 7.87
CA GLU A 78 9.74 4.08 7.39
C GLU A 78 10.67 4.67 6.34
N VAL A 79 10.16 5.54 5.48
CA VAL A 79 10.92 6.15 4.37
C VAL A 79 11.31 7.60 4.63
N LEU A 80 11.20 8.09 5.88
CA LEU A 80 11.48 9.47 6.27
C LEU A 80 10.88 10.50 5.30
N ALA A 81 9.62 10.30 4.90
CA ALA A 81 8.95 11.20 3.99
C ALA A 81 8.20 12.31 4.75
N ASP A 82 8.34 13.56 4.29
CA ASP A 82 7.58 14.70 4.79
C ASP A 82 6.16 14.75 4.18
N SER A 83 5.94 14.10 3.03
CA SER A 83 4.62 13.95 2.41
C SER A 83 4.49 12.66 1.58
N LEU A 84 3.25 12.17 1.48
CA LEU A 84 2.84 11.05 0.64
C LEU A 84 1.52 11.41 -0.05
N ASN A 85 1.54 11.56 -1.37
CA ASN A 85 0.37 11.97 -2.16
C ASN A 85 0.02 10.93 -3.23
N GLY A 86 -1.24 10.50 -3.29
CA GLY A 86 -1.77 9.58 -4.32
C GLY A 86 -1.99 10.21 -5.70
N LYS A 87 -1.26 11.29 -6.00
CA LYS A 87 -1.17 11.94 -7.31
C LYS A 87 0.25 12.45 -7.51
N ILE A 88 0.70 12.44 -8.76
CA ILE A 88 2.01 12.99 -9.14
C ILE A 88 1.91 14.52 -9.17
N GLU A 89 2.42 15.16 -8.10
CA GLU A 89 2.40 16.62 -7.91
C GLU A 89 3.81 17.23 -7.78
N ILE A 90 4.85 16.38 -7.80
CA ILE A 90 6.24 16.78 -7.66
C ILE A 90 7.07 16.31 -8.85
N GLU A 91 8.10 17.07 -9.20
CA GLU A 91 9.16 16.63 -10.10
C GLU A 91 10.32 16.03 -9.28
N GLY A 92 10.76 14.84 -9.66
CA GLY A 92 11.78 14.07 -8.96
C GLY A 92 12.17 12.81 -9.72
N VAL A 93 12.83 11.88 -9.03
CA VAL A 93 13.16 10.55 -9.58
C VAL A 93 11.87 9.78 -9.73
N LYS A 94 11.55 9.41 -10.97
CA LYS A 94 10.31 8.72 -11.34
C LYS A 94 10.65 7.30 -11.79
N GLU A 95 9.96 6.31 -11.23
CA GLU A 95 10.03 4.93 -11.66
C GLU A 95 8.65 4.26 -11.65
N GLU A 96 8.52 3.22 -12.46
CA GLU A 96 7.30 2.42 -12.60
C GLU A 96 7.55 1.03 -12.03
N PHE A 97 6.62 0.56 -11.20
CA PHE A 97 6.70 -0.74 -10.53
C PHE A 97 5.40 -1.51 -10.69
N LYS A 98 5.53 -2.83 -10.64
CA LYS A 98 4.42 -3.73 -10.35
C LYS A 98 4.42 -4.02 -8.85
N ILE A 99 3.32 -3.69 -8.18
CA ILE A 99 3.11 -4.01 -6.76
C ILE A 99 1.92 -4.98 -6.71
N GLY A 100 2.22 -6.27 -6.48
CA GLY A 100 1.29 -7.36 -6.78
C GLY A 100 0.82 -7.33 -8.23
N ASP A 101 -0.48 -7.15 -8.44
CA ASP A 101 -1.08 -7.07 -9.77
C ASP A 101 -1.25 -5.64 -10.30
N PHE A 102 -1.02 -4.62 -9.46
CA PHE A 102 -1.25 -3.21 -9.80
C PHE A 102 -0.02 -2.57 -10.43
N ASP A 103 -0.26 -1.71 -11.41
CA ASP A 103 0.77 -0.83 -11.97
C ASP A 103 0.83 0.45 -11.13
N CYS A 104 2.01 0.75 -10.61
CA CYS A 104 2.23 1.88 -9.71
C CYS A 104 3.42 2.71 -10.19
N THR A 105 3.17 3.98 -10.47
CA THR A 105 4.21 4.96 -10.75
C THR A 105 4.55 5.70 -9.47
N ILE A 106 5.83 5.76 -9.09
CA ILE A 106 6.29 6.45 -7.88
C ILE A 106 7.27 7.55 -8.28
N VAL A 107 7.15 8.70 -7.64
CA VAL A 107 8.07 9.83 -7.75
C VAL A 107 8.60 10.19 -6.37
N ILE A 108 9.92 10.22 -6.22
CA ILE A 108 10.59 10.68 -5.00
C ILE A 108 11.42 11.93 -5.25
N LYS A 109 11.37 12.87 -4.31
CA LYS A 109 12.18 14.09 -4.35
C LYS A 109 12.83 14.32 -3.00
N LYS A 110 14.16 14.39 -2.96
CA LYS A 110 14.89 14.82 -1.76
C LYS A 110 14.52 16.27 -1.42
N VAL A 111 14.28 16.53 -0.14
CA VAL A 111 13.97 17.87 0.40
C VAL A 111 15.23 18.72 0.48
#